data_AF-A0A6C0IJW8-F1
#
_entry.id   AF-A0A6C0IJW8-F1
#
_cell.length_a   1.000
_cell.length_b   1.000
_cell.length_c   1.000
_cell.angle_alpha   90.00
_cell.angle_beta   90.00
_cell.angle_gamma   90.00
#
_symmetry.space_group_name_H-M   'P 1'
#
loop_
_entity.id
_entity.type
_entity.pdbx_description
1 polymer ?
#
loop_
_entity_poly.entity_id
_entity_poly.type
_entity_poly.pdbx_seq_one_letter_code
_entity_poly.pdbx_strand_id
1 'polypeptide(L)'
;MSMIKFEYNSSTKCSEKCSKYFAEQLDNDTSDDEENQTFGINTDKCLITLLSLENNYVTLECGHKFNYNAIFNDVYNHKKNFQHLESVRLKDNQIRCPYCRNIQQTLLHPIEGRENIYGVNTLNMEPKRMYEFMRMYDLARYYHKYSWGKCCDGIHHSELNGPLEMLVSCNNNKVKYSNITGMVYCPNHFIKNVISQLHIEHIDIEIMKQILLKFIKTVNKTEKKKITTKIDILSMISDNLKSSINDNTTKEIKEKEKVDNSEYNAKHVLQDVTSNKHYRHNRCYAFFTTGKSKGSQCNCCVSSFNSLYCKKHTTMVQNINQFITDKDLWED
;
A
#
# COMPACT_ATOMS: atom_id res chain seq x y z
N MET A 1 -0.28 62.07 9.51
CA MET A 1 0.78 61.73 10.48
C MET A 1 0.16 61.74 11.88
N SER A 2 -0.59 60.68 12.17
CA SER A 2 -1.40 60.53 13.38
C SER A 2 -1.09 59.15 13.98
N MET A 3 -0.44 59.17 15.13
CA MET A 3 -0.10 57.99 15.92
C MET A 3 -1.36 57.44 16.60
N ILE A 4 -1.63 56.15 16.41
CA ILE A 4 -2.53 55.38 17.27
C ILE A 4 -1.67 54.34 17.97
N LYS A 5 -1.61 54.45 19.31
CA LYS A 5 -1.04 53.45 20.21
C LYS A 5 -1.93 52.21 20.20
N PHE A 6 -1.34 51.03 20.06
CA PHE A 6 -1.98 49.78 20.47
C PHE A 6 -1.16 49.16 21.60
N GLU A 7 -1.83 48.96 22.73
CA GLU A 7 -1.32 48.37 23.95
C GLU A 7 -1.13 46.85 23.75
N TYR A 8 0.04 46.35 24.17
CA TYR A 8 0.36 44.94 24.21
C TYR A 8 -0.06 44.40 25.58
N ASN A 9 -1.14 43.61 25.64
CA ASN A 9 -1.60 42.99 26.88
C ASN A 9 -1.08 41.55 27.02
N SER A 10 -0.55 41.29 28.21
CA SER A 10 0.26 40.16 28.66
C SER A 10 -0.45 38.80 28.68
N SER A 11 0.18 37.80 28.09
CA SER A 11 -0.16 36.37 28.15
C SER A 11 0.69 35.65 29.22
N THR A 12 0.55 36.01 30.49
CA THR A 12 1.31 35.39 31.61
C THR A 12 0.44 34.73 32.69
N LYS A 13 -0.87 34.59 32.50
CA LYS A 13 -1.75 33.96 33.51
C LYS A 13 -2.06 32.48 33.31
N CYS A 14 -1.49 31.83 32.29
CA CYS A 14 -1.77 30.41 32.00
C CYS A 14 -0.66 29.43 32.45
N SER A 15 0.54 29.89 32.82
CA SER A 15 1.66 28.98 33.15
C SER A 15 1.74 28.59 34.64
N GLU A 16 1.25 29.41 35.57
CA GLU A 16 1.42 29.15 37.00
C GLU A 16 0.44 28.09 37.55
N LYS A 17 -0.77 27.99 37.00
CA LYS A 17 -1.76 26.97 37.45
C LYS A 17 -1.38 25.55 37.02
N CYS A 18 -0.82 25.37 35.82
CA CYS A 18 -0.34 24.05 35.38
C CYS A 18 0.91 23.60 36.13
N SER A 19 1.81 24.52 36.50
CA SER A 19 3.03 24.18 37.24
C SER A 19 2.74 23.73 38.68
N LYS A 20 1.74 24.31 39.35
CA LYS A 20 1.37 23.92 40.72
C LYS A 20 0.67 22.56 40.77
N TYR A 21 -0.22 22.28 39.81
CA TYR A 21 -0.91 20.99 39.75
C TYR A 21 0.06 19.83 39.51
N PHE A 22 1.13 20.04 38.74
CA PHE A 22 2.15 19.02 38.51
C PHE A 22 3.07 18.81 39.73
N ALA A 23 3.40 19.88 40.46
CA ALA A 23 4.21 19.78 41.69
C ALA A 23 3.43 19.12 42.84
N GLU A 24 2.14 19.44 43.01
CA GLU A 24 1.27 18.80 44.01
C GLU A 24 1.04 17.31 43.75
N GLN A 25 1.19 16.84 42.49
CA GLN A 25 1.13 15.42 42.15
C GLN A 25 2.44 14.68 42.48
N LEU A 26 3.59 15.38 42.54
CA LEU A 26 4.88 14.78 42.88
C LEU A 26 5.11 14.70 44.41
N ASP A 27 4.55 15.63 45.18
CA ASP A 27 4.70 15.66 46.65
C ASP A 27 3.73 14.71 47.38
N ASN A 28 2.71 14.16 46.69
CA ASN A 28 1.77 13.19 47.27
C ASN A 28 2.25 11.73 47.21
N ASP A 29 3.44 11.46 46.65
CA ASP A 29 4.06 10.11 46.62
C ASP A 29 4.97 9.84 47.83
N THR A 30 4.99 10.73 48.83
CA THR A 30 5.67 10.49 50.11
C THR A 30 4.72 10.64 51.29
N SER A 31 4.01 9.56 51.62
CA SER A 31 3.44 9.37 52.96
C SER A 31 3.37 7.88 53.30
N ASP A 32 4.28 7.48 54.20
CA ASP A 32 4.16 6.46 55.25
C ASP A 32 3.03 5.42 55.13
N ASP A 33 3.41 4.23 54.65
CA ASP A 33 2.77 2.97 55.05
C ASP A 33 3.81 2.13 55.81
N GLU A 34 3.78 2.23 57.14
CA GLU A 34 4.27 1.16 58.01
C GLU A 34 3.28 -0.01 57.96
N GLU A 35 3.42 -0.88 56.96
CA GLU A 35 3.04 -2.28 57.09
C GLU A 35 4.20 -3.16 56.64
N ASN A 36 4.72 -3.93 57.60
CA ASN A 36 5.64 -5.03 57.38
C ASN A 36 4.99 -6.07 56.44
N GLN A 37 5.19 -5.92 55.14
CA GLN A 37 5.00 -6.97 54.15
C GLN A 37 6.29 -7.16 53.35
N THR A 38 6.86 -8.34 53.56
CA THR A 38 7.97 -8.95 52.82
C THR A 38 8.14 -8.41 51.39
N PHE A 39 9.33 -7.90 51.09
CA PHE A 39 9.86 -7.65 49.74
C PHE A 39 9.81 -8.92 48.88
N GLY A 40 8.64 -9.26 48.38
CA GLY A 40 8.46 -10.12 47.22
C GLY A 40 8.26 -9.22 46.02
N ILE A 41 9.36 -8.85 45.35
CA ILE A 41 9.29 -8.13 44.06
C ILE A 41 8.37 -8.97 43.18
N ASN A 42 7.19 -8.44 42.89
CA ASN A 42 6.23 -9.08 42.01
C ASN A 42 6.79 -8.94 40.58
N THR A 43 7.77 -9.79 40.23
CA THR A 43 8.59 -9.76 39.00
C THR A 43 7.81 -10.10 37.73
N ASP A 44 6.50 -10.26 37.85
CA ASP A 44 5.65 -10.83 36.81
C ASP A 44 4.82 -9.76 36.11
N LYS A 45 5.36 -8.53 36.02
CA LYS A 45 4.78 -7.43 35.24
C LYS A 45 5.72 -6.97 34.12
N CYS A 46 5.13 -6.60 32.99
CA CYS A 46 5.81 -6.00 31.85
C CYS A 46 6.21 -4.55 32.17
N LEU A 47 7.48 -4.20 31.99
CA LEU A 47 7.99 -2.86 32.32
C LEU A 47 7.61 -1.75 31.34
N ILE A 48 6.98 -2.07 30.20
CA ILE A 48 6.45 -1.08 29.24
C ILE A 48 4.98 -0.79 29.51
N THR A 49 4.17 -1.84 29.67
CA THR A 49 2.71 -1.71 29.77
C THR A 49 2.21 -1.72 31.22
N LEU A 50 3.05 -2.12 32.17
CA LEU A 50 2.72 -2.36 33.59
C LEU A 50 1.64 -3.43 33.82
N LEU A 51 1.28 -4.18 32.77
CA LEU A 51 0.38 -5.33 32.83
C LEU A 51 1.12 -6.61 33.21
N SER A 52 0.40 -7.64 33.66
CA SER A 52 0.99 -8.95 33.95
C SER A 52 1.71 -9.54 32.73
N LEU A 53 2.78 -10.29 32.98
CA LEU A 53 3.52 -10.96 31.92
C LEU A 53 2.67 -12.04 31.24
N GLU A 54 2.57 -11.98 29.92
CA GLU A 54 1.93 -12.99 29.08
C GLU A 54 2.84 -14.22 28.92
N ASN A 55 2.29 -15.38 28.57
CA ASN A 55 3.07 -16.63 28.41
C ASN A 55 4.26 -16.53 27.45
N ASN A 56 4.20 -15.62 26.47
CA ASN A 56 5.25 -15.37 25.48
C ASN A 56 6.14 -14.16 25.80
N TYR A 57 6.25 -13.77 27.08
CA TYR A 57 7.11 -12.68 27.50
C TYR A 57 8.58 -12.90 27.08
N VAL A 58 9.31 -11.81 26.92
CA VAL A 58 10.72 -11.78 26.54
C VAL A 58 11.54 -11.25 27.70
N THR A 59 12.66 -11.91 28.02
CA THR A 59 13.68 -11.41 28.94
C THR A 59 14.90 -10.98 28.13
N LEU A 60 15.31 -9.71 28.26
CA LEU A 60 16.50 -9.19 27.59
C LEU A 60 17.78 -9.60 28.33
N GLU A 61 18.96 -9.43 27.71
CA GLU A 61 20.27 -9.79 28.31
C GLU A 61 20.56 -9.00 29.59
N CYS A 62 19.97 -7.81 29.72
CA CYS A 62 20.03 -6.99 30.94
C CYS A 62 19.08 -7.44 32.06
N GLY A 63 18.32 -8.53 31.87
CA GLY A 63 17.41 -9.11 32.87
C GLY A 63 15.99 -8.54 32.88
N HIS A 64 15.72 -7.45 32.15
CA HIS A 64 14.39 -6.85 32.10
C HIS A 64 13.39 -7.69 31.27
N LYS A 65 12.16 -7.81 31.78
CA LYS A 65 11.08 -8.61 31.20
C LYS A 65 9.98 -7.74 30.58
N PHE A 66 9.49 -8.15 29.42
CA PHE A 66 8.46 -7.43 28.66
C PHE A 66 7.51 -8.40 27.97
N ASN A 67 6.23 -8.03 27.81
CA ASN A 67 5.33 -8.73 26.90
C ASN A 67 5.84 -8.54 25.47
N TYR A 68 5.78 -9.62 24.67
CA TYR A 68 6.34 -9.63 23.33
C TYR A 68 5.82 -8.48 22.47
N ASN A 69 4.50 -8.27 22.47
CA ASN A 69 3.86 -7.25 21.67
C ASN A 69 4.38 -5.85 22.01
N ALA A 70 4.60 -5.57 23.30
CA ALA A 70 5.09 -4.28 23.79
C ALA A 70 6.54 -4.03 23.36
N ILE A 71 7.44 -4.99 23.63
CA ILE A 71 8.86 -4.83 23.27
C ILE A 71 9.08 -4.83 21.75
N PHE A 72 8.32 -5.62 21.01
CA PHE A 72 8.40 -5.62 19.55
C PHE A 72 8.01 -4.27 18.96
N ASN A 73 6.91 -3.68 19.44
CA ASN A 73 6.46 -2.38 18.93
C ASN A 73 7.46 -1.28 19.27
N ASP A 74 8.06 -1.32 20.47
CA ASP A 74 9.12 -0.38 20.85
C ASP A 74 10.36 -0.51 19.94
N VAL A 75 10.89 -1.73 19.78
CA VAL A 75 12.05 -2.00 18.91
C VAL A 75 11.74 -1.62 17.45
N TYR A 76 10.54 -1.93 16.97
CA TYR A 76 10.08 -1.52 15.64
C TYR A 76 10.12 0.00 15.49
N ASN A 77 9.42 0.73 16.37
CA ASN A 77 9.36 2.19 16.34
C ASN A 77 10.74 2.82 16.41
N HIS A 78 11.60 2.32 17.29
CA HIS A 78 12.97 2.77 17.46
C HIS A 78 13.80 2.64 16.19
N LYS A 79 13.75 1.48 15.53
CA LYS A 79 14.59 1.19 14.36
C LYS A 79 14.02 1.74 13.06
N LYS A 80 12.72 1.93 12.98
CA LYS A 80 12.00 2.14 11.72
C LYS A 80 11.42 3.55 11.60
N ASN A 81 10.87 4.09 12.67
CA ASN A 81 10.09 5.34 12.64
C ASN A 81 10.89 6.51 13.19
N PHE A 82 11.57 6.27 14.30
CA PHE A 82 12.21 7.31 15.10
C PHE A 82 13.73 7.18 15.13
N GLN A 83 14.34 6.43 14.19
CA GLN A 83 15.80 6.28 14.09
C GLN A 83 16.53 7.62 14.03
N HIS A 84 15.90 8.65 13.47
CA HIS A 84 16.47 10.00 13.34
C HIS A 84 16.43 10.82 14.64
N LEU A 85 15.63 10.43 15.63
CA LEU A 85 15.54 11.09 16.95
C LEU A 85 16.53 10.51 17.96
N GLU A 86 17.24 9.46 17.58
CA GLU A 86 18.11 8.69 18.47
C GLU A 86 19.55 9.18 18.38
N SER A 87 20.18 9.35 19.54
CA SER A 87 21.60 9.77 19.61
C SER A 87 22.55 8.68 19.10
N VAL A 88 22.15 7.42 19.20
CA VAL A 88 22.95 6.26 18.79
C VAL A 88 22.15 5.42 17.80
N ARG A 89 22.70 5.27 16.59
CA ARG A 89 22.13 4.41 15.56
C ARG A 89 22.47 2.94 15.83
N LEU A 90 21.46 2.12 16.09
CA LEU A 90 21.63 0.67 16.25
C LEU A 90 21.92 -0.01 14.91
N LYS A 91 22.75 -1.06 14.95
CA LYS A 91 22.95 -1.98 13.82
C LYS A 91 21.73 -2.87 13.61
N ASP A 92 21.65 -3.52 12.45
CA ASP A 92 20.52 -4.39 12.10
C ASP A 92 20.34 -5.55 13.08
N ASN A 93 21.41 -6.08 13.67
CA ASN A 93 21.37 -7.16 14.67
C ASN A 93 21.32 -6.68 16.13
N GLN A 94 21.12 -5.38 16.37
CA GLN A 94 21.10 -4.83 17.73
C GLN A 94 19.70 -4.36 18.14
N ILE A 95 19.36 -4.56 19.42
CA ILE A 95 18.19 -3.95 20.06
C ILE A 95 18.60 -3.26 21.35
N ARG A 96 17.88 -2.21 21.73
CA ARG A 96 18.10 -1.45 22.96
C ARG A 96 16.98 -1.77 23.95
N CYS A 97 17.32 -2.03 25.21
CA CYS A 97 16.33 -2.16 26.27
C CYS A 97 15.60 -0.82 26.48
N PRO A 98 14.26 -0.77 26.47
CA PRO A 98 13.52 0.47 26.69
C PRO A 98 13.70 1.04 28.10
N TYR A 99 13.93 0.16 29.07
CA TYR A 99 14.05 0.53 30.49
C TYR A 99 15.46 1.03 30.84
N CYS A 100 16.49 0.19 30.71
CA CYS A 100 17.86 0.56 31.10
C CYS A 100 18.76 1.05 29.96
N ARG A 101 18.26 1.08 28.72
CA ARG A 101 19.00 1.49 27.52
C ARG A 101 20.24 0.66 27.18
N ASN A 102 20.45 -0.49 27.84
CA ASN A 102 21.50 -1.44 27.44
C ASN A 102 21.27 -1.93 26.01
N ILE A 103 22.33 -1.94 25.19
CA ILE A 103 22.28 -2.41 23.80
C ILE A 103 22.82 -3.84 23.76
N GLN A 104 22.02 -4.76 23.24
CA GLN A 104 22.41 -6.16 23.03
C GLN A 104 22.54 -6.46 21.53
N GLN A 105 23.27 -7.52 21.19
CA GLN A 105 23.54 -7.94 19.79
C GLN A 105 22.63 -9.09 19.31
N THR A 106 21.51 -9.28 19.99
CA THR A 106 20.52 -10.30 19.71
C THR A 106 19.18 -9.65 19.35
N LEU A 107 18.51 -10.20 18.34
CA LEU A 107 17.16 -9.78 17.95
C LEU A 107 16.11 -10.45 18.83
N LEU A 108 14.88 -9.93 18.78
CA LEU A 108 13.74 -10.64 19.35
C LEU A 108 13.53 -11.97 18.62
N HIS A 109 13.16 -13.02 19.33
CA HIS A 109 12.88 -14.31 18.69
C HIS A 109 11.58 -14.23 17.86
N PRO A 110 11.51 -14.80 16.64
CA PRO A 110 10.25 -14.98 15.94
C PRO A 110 9.24 -15.77 16.77
N ILE A 111 7.97 -15.39 16.74
CA ILE A 111 6.87 -16.15 17.33
C ILE A 111 5.81 -16.42 16.27
N GLU A 112 5.14 -17.57 16.38
CA GLU A 112 4.05 -17.94 15.48
C GLU A 112 2.91 -16.93 15.56
N GLY A 113 2.26 -16.67 14.42
CA GLY A 113 1.19 -15.68 14.31
C GLY A 113 1.66 -14.23 14.29
N ARG A 114 2.98 -13.95 14.35
CA ARG A 114 3.53 -12.60 14.18
C ARG A 114 4.50 -12.52 13.00
N GLU A 115 4.59 -11.32 12.45
CA GLU A 115 5.36 -11.03 11.26
C GLU A 115 6.87 -10.99 11.54
N ASN A 116 7.65 -11.44 10.54
CA ASN A 116 9.10 -11.38 10.56
C ASN A 116 9.59 -10.08 9.91
N ILE A 117 10.07 -9.17 10.74
CA ILE A 117 10.53 -7.85 10.40
C ILE A 117 12.06 -7.79 10.42
N TYR A 118 12.64 -7.40 9.28
CA TYR A 118 14.10 -7.26 9.14
C TYR A 118 14.65 -6.25 10.14
N GLY A 119 15.61 -6.70 10.94
CA GLY A 119 16.28 -5.94 11.99
C GLY A 119 15.51 -5.86 13.31
N VAL A 120 14.31 -6.45 13.43
CA VAL A 120 13.55 -6.48 14.70
C VAL A 120 13.55 -7.89 15.27
N ASN A 121 13.03 -8.86 14.52
CA ASN A 121 12.99 -10.28 14.91
C ASN A 121 13.57 -11.23 13.85
N THR A 122 14.04 -10.72 12.70
CA THR A 122 14.77 -11.51 11.70
C THR A 122 15.91 -10.72 11.08
N LEU A 123 16.96 -11.42 10.64
CA LEU A 123 18.01 -10.87 9.76
C LEU A 123 17.79 -11.28 8.29
N ASN A 124 16.64 -11.88 7.97
CA ASN A 124 16.29 -12.19 6.59
C ASN A 124 15.94 -10.90 5.83
N MET A 125 16.84 -10.47 4.95
CA MET A 125 16.70 -9.24 4.15
C MET A 125 15.87 -9.47 2.87
N GLU A 126 15.54 -10.71 2.52
CA GLU A 126 14.88 -11.04 1.25
C GLU A 126 13.57 -10.26 1.04
N PRO A 127 12.67 -10.13 2.04
CA PRO A 127 11.46 -9.32 1.87
C PRO A 127 11.76 -7.85 1.55
N LYS A 128 12.77 -7.26 2.19
CA LYS A 128 13.19 -5.87 1.98
C LYS A 128 13.83 -5.66 0.60
N ARG A 129 14.78 -6.51 0.22
CA ARG A 129 15.42 -6.46 -1.11
C ARG A 129 14.40 -6.61 -2.22
N MET A 130 13.43 -7.48 -2.00
CA MET A 130 12.36 -7.71 -2.94
C MET A 130 11.44 -6.50 -3.07
N TYR A 131 11.06 -5.85 -1.95
CA TYR A 131 10.35 -4.58 -1.98
C TYR A 131 11.09 -3.52 -2.79
N GLU A 132 12.39 -3.36 -2.54
CA GLU A 132 13.24 -2.42 -3.29
C GLU A 132 13.29 -2.76 -4.78
N PHE A 133 13.42 -4.05 -5.12
CA PHE A 133 13.39 -4.55 -6.48
C PHE A 133 12.03 -4.28 -7.16
N MET A 134 10.93 -4.44 -6.42
CA MET A 134 9.56 -4.18 -6.88
C MET A 134 9.29 -2.70 -7.13
N ARG A 135 10.08 -1.79 -6.54
CA ARG A 135 10.03 -0.35 -6.83
C ARG A 135 10.86 0.06 -8.04
N MET A 136 11.63 -0.84 -8.64
CA MET A 136 12.40 -0.52 -9.84
C MET A 136 11.47 -0.31 -11.04
N TYR A 137 11.66 0.79 -11.77
CA TYR A 137 10.82 1.23 -12.90
C TYR A 137 10.76 0.28 -14.11
N ASP A 138 11.45 -0.86 -14.07
CA ASP A 138 11.64 -1.76 -15.20
C ASP A 138 11.24 -3.22 -14.90
N LEU A 139 10.32 -3.44 -13.94
CA LEU A 139 9.79 -4.77 -13.63
C LEU A 139 9.31 -5.53 -14.85
N ALA A 140 8.74 -4.80 -15.81
CA ALA A 140 8.26 -5.39 -17.04
C ALA A 140 9.35 -6.06 -17.88
N ARG A 141 10.58 -5.54 -17.86
CA ARG A 141 11.71 -6.14 -18.59
C ARG A 141 12.12 -7.46 -17.96
N TYR A 142 12.15 -7.52 -16.63
CA TYR A 142 12.49 -8.72 -15.88
C TYR A 142 11.39 -9.78 -15.92
N TYR A 143 10.12 -9.38 -15.91
CA TYR A 143 8.98 -10.29 -15.74
C TYR A 143 8.02 -10.31 -16.95
N HIS A 144 8.51 -10.03 -18.16
CA HIS A 144 7.69 -10.14 -19.39
C HIS A 144 7.19 -11.58 -19.67
N LYS A 145 7.84 -12.58 -19.05
CA LYS A 145 7.45 -13.99 -19.00
C LYS A 145 7.42 -14.45 -17.55
N TYR A 146 6.72 -15.55 -17.29
CA TYR A 146 6.77 -16.19 -15.98
C TYR A 146 8.20 -16.56 -15.60
N SER A 147 8.67 -15.96 -14.52
CA SER A 147 10.03 -16.09 -14.00
C SER A 147 9.97 -16.25 -12.48
N TRP A 148 11.07 -16.65 -11.86
CA TRP A 148 11.12 -16.76 -10.41
C TRP A 148 11.12 -15.36 -9.78
N GLY A 149 10.22 -15.13 -8.84
CA GLY A 149 9.99 -13.85 -8.17
C GLY A 149 8.85 -13.98 -7.18
N LYS A 150 8.28 -12.88 -6.68
CA LYS A 150 7.14 -12.95 -5.75
C LYS A 150 5.94 -12.18 -6.22
N CYS A 151 4.79 -12.73 -5.86
CA CYS A 151 3.51 -12.29 -6.34
C CYS A 151 3.05 -11.07 -5.53
N CYS A 152 2.55 -10.05 -6.22
CA CYS A 152 2.04 -8.83 -5.63
C CYS A 152 0.62 -8.94 -5.03
N ASP A 153 0.06 -10.15 -5.01
CA ASP A 153 -1.29 -10.36 -4.49
C ASP A 153 -1.23 -10.44 -2.97
N GLY A 154 -2.15 -9.73 -2.32
CA GLY A 154 -2.14 -9.61 -0.87
C GLY A 154 -0.93 -8.84 -0.35
N ILE A 155 -0.32 -7.96 -1.17
CA ILE A 155 0.52 -6.89 -0.63
C ILE A 155 -0.37 -6.00 0.20
N HIS A 156 -0.38 -6.25 1.50
CA HIS A 156 -1.01 -5.38 2.47
C HIS A 156 0.02 -4.34 2.89
N HIS A 157 -0.37 -3.08 2.80
CA HIS A 157 0.34 -2.02 3.49
C HIS A 157 -0.10 -2.09 4.96
N SER A 158 0.81 -2.51 5.83
CA SER A 158 0.58 -2.36 7.26
C SER A 158 0.60 -0.86 7.58
N GLU A 159 -0.57 -0.28 7.88
CA GLU A 159 -0.72 1.13 8.25
C GLU A 159 -0.20 1.45 9.67
N LEU A 160 0.59 0.56 10.27
CA LEU A 160 1.17 0.75 11.60
C LEU A 160 2.29 1.81 11.57
N ASN A 161 1.93 3.10 11.40
CA ASN A 161 2.70 4.31 11.68
C ASN A 161 4.22 4.27 11.37
N GLY A 162 4.66 3.51 10.37
CA GLY A 162 6.05 3.25 10.09
C GLY A 162 6.38 2.90 8.64
N PRO A 163 7.67 2.69 8.28
CA PRO A 163 8.07 2.40 6.92
C PRO A 163 7.33 1.14 6.47
N LEU A 164 6.65 1.28 5.32
CA LEU A 164 5.75 0.28 4.77
C LEU A 164 6.45 -1.08 4.69
N GLU A 165 6.09 -1.98 5.59
CA GLU A 165 6.46 -3.39 5.45
C GLU A 165 5.35 -4.07 4.66
N MET A 166 5.75 -4.71 3.55
CA MET A 166 4.82 -5.46 2.71
C MET A 166 4.83 -6.91 3.14
N LEU A 167 3.66 -7.39 3.52
CA LEU A 167 3.42 -8.83 3.65
C LEU A 167 3.01 -9.36 2.29
N VAL A 168 3.66 -10.42 1.86
CA VAL A 168 3.25 -11.16 0.66
C VAL A 168 2.66 -12.48 1.14
N SER A 169 1.34 -12.61 1.06
CA SER A 169 0.63 -13.83 1.48
C SER A 169 0.72 -14.97 0.45
N CYS A 170 1.12 -14.66 -0.79
CA CYS A 170 1.21 -15.64 -1.86
C CYS A 170 2.55 -16.40 -1.85
N ASN A 171 2.47 -17.73 -1.73
CA ASN A 171 3.63 -18.62 -1.74
C ASN A 171 4.10 -19.03 -3.15
N ASN A 172 3.39 -18.66 -4.21
CA ASN A 172 3.77 -19.01 -5.57
C ASN A 172 4.88 -18.06 -6.06
N ASN A 173 6.06 -18.63 -6.31
CA ASN A 173 7.24 -17.88 -6.73
C ASN A 173 7.40 -17.79 -8.26
N LYS A 174 6.50 -18.35 -9.07
CA LYS A 174 6.51 -18.16 -10.53
C LYS A 174 5.60 -16.99 -10.87
N VAL A 175 6.14 -15.90 -11.39
CA VAL A 175 5.42 -14.63 -11.55
C VAL A 175 5.71 -13.90 -12.86
N LYS A 176 4.76 -13.08 -13.31
CA LYS A 176 4.78 -12.32 -14.56
C LYS A 176 4.23 -10.91 -14.32
N TYR A 177 4.80 -9.93 -15.00
CA TYR A 177 4.37 -8.53 -14.95
C TYR A 177 3.07 -8.32 -15.72
N SER A 178 2.10 -7.72 -15.04
CA SER A 178 0.87 -7.19 -15.60
C SER A 178 1.09 -5.74 -15.98
N ASN A 179 1.01 -5.46 -17.26
CA ASN A 179 1.04 -4.11 -17.77
C ASN A 179 -0.24 -3.32 -17.47
N ILE A 180 -1.34 -4.01 -17.14
CA ILE A 180 -2.63 -3.39 -16.79
C ILE A 180 -2.57 -2.81 -15.37
N THR A 181 -2.04 -3.58 -14.43
CA THR A 181 -2.00 -3.23 -13.01
C THR A 181 -0.63 -2.72 -12.56
N GLY A 182 0.38 -2.68 -13.45
CA GLY A 182 1.74 -2.29 -13.11
C GLY A 182 2.45 -3.20 -12.11
N MET A 183 1.91 -4.39 -11.84
CA MET A 183 2.32 -5.28 -10.75
C MET A 183 2.69 -6.67 -11.28
N VAL A 184 3.41 -7.45 -10.49
CA VAL A 184 3.91 -8.79 -10.85
C VAL A 184 3.09 -9.85 -10.11
N TYR A 185 2.45 -10.78 -10.81
CA TYR A 185 1.61 -11.80 -10.17
C TYR A 185 1.96 -13.21 -10.60
N CYS A 186 1.65 -14.18 -9.74
CA CYS A 186 1.63 -15.59 -10.13
C CYS A 186 0.45 -15.89 -11.07
N PRO A 187 0.42 -17.03 -11.78
CA PRO A 187 -0.62 -17.30 -12.77
C PRO A 187 -2.05 -17.14 -12.26
N ASN A 188 -2.35 -17.65 -11.07
CA ASN A 188 -3.68 -17.54 -10.46
C ASN A 188 -4.06 -16.09 -10.18
N HIS A 189 -3.13 -15.34 -9.58
CA HIS A 189 -3.37 -13.97 -9.19
C HIS A 189 -3.26 -12.99 -10.37
N PHE A 190 -2.56 -13.35 -11.43
CA PHE A 190 -2.51 -12.59 -12.67
C PHE A 190 -3.91 -12.53 -13.28
N ILE A 191 -4.52 -13.71 -13.47
CA ILE A 191 -5.89 -13.85 -13.97
C ILE A 191 -6.85 -13.06 -13.07
N LYS A 192 -6.85 -13.34 -11.76
CA LYS A 192 -7.71 -12.66 -10.78
C LYS A 192 -7.58 -11.14 -10.86
N ASN A 193 -6.39 -10.57 -10.66
CA ASN A 193 -6.21 -9.13 -10.53
C ASN A 193 -6.40 -8.39 -11.87
N VAL A 194 -5.94 -8.95 -12.99
CA VAL A 194 -6.13 -8.33 -14.30
C VAL A 194 -7.61 -8.30 -14.67
N ILE A 195 -8.31 -9.43 -14.51
CA ILE A 195 -9.75 -9.52 -14.81
C ILE A 195 -10.54 -8.61 -13.88
N SER A 196 -10.23 -8.60 -12.58
CA SER A 196 -10.87 -7.70 -11.62
C SER A 196 -10.72 -6.23 -12.02
N GLN A 197 -9.52 -5.79 -12.42
CA GLN A 197 -9.31 -4.40 -12.85
C GLN A 197 -10.14 -4.05 -14.10
N LEU A 198 -10.18 -4.94 -15.09
CA LEU A 198 -10.99 -4.74 -16.29
C LEU A 198 -12.49 -4.76 -16.00
N HIS A 199 -12.95 -5.62 -15.07
CA HIS A 199 -14.34 -5.66 -14.63
C HIS A 199 -14.76 -4.39 -13.89
N ILE A 200 -13.92 -3.89 -12.97
CA ILE A 200 -14.19 -2.64 -12.26
C ILE A 200 -14.37 -1.50 -13.25
N GLU A 201 -13.42 -1.33 -14.19
CA GLU A 201 -13.53 -0.29 -15.22
C GLU A 201 -14.80 -0.46 -16.06
N HIS A 202 -15.13 -1.70 -16.44
CA HIS A 202 -16.34 -1.97 -17.21
C HIS A 202 -17.61 -1.58 -16.44
N ILE A 203 -17.68 -1.87 -15.14
CA ILE A 203 -18.79 -1.46 -14.27
C ILE A 203 -18.89 0.06 -14.21
N ASP A 204 -17.78 0.76 -13.98
CA ASP A 204 -17.75 2.23 -13.92
C ASP A 204 -18.25 2.86 -15.23
N ILE A 205 -17.84 2.30 -16.38
CA ILE A 205 -18.29 2.73 -17.71
C ILE A 205 -19.79 2.49 -17.91
N GLU A 206 -20.33 1.35 -17.48
CA GLU A 206 -21.77 1.08 -17.58
C GLU A 206 -22.58 1.97 -16.63
N ILE A 207 -22.10 2.24 -15.42
CA ILE A 207 -22.75 3.18 -14.50
C ILE A 207 -22.82 4.58 -15.13
N MET A 208 -21.70 5.11 -15.63
CA MET A 208 -21.67 6.41 -16.31
C MET A 208 -22.65 6.45 -17.49
N LYS A 209 -22.73 5.37 -18.27
CA LYS A 209 -23.65 5.25 -19.40
C LYS A 209 -25.12 5.28 -18.96
N GLN A 210 -25.48 4.55 -17.89
CA GLN A 210 -26.85 4.56 -17.36
C GLN A 210 -27.26 5.95 -16.84
N ILE A 211 -26.36 6.65 -16.14
CA ILE A 211 -26.62 8.01 -15.67
C ILE A 211 -26.90 8.95 -16.85
N LEU A 212 -26.08 8.90 -17.90
CA LEU A 212 -26.30 9.70 -19.10
C LEU A 212 -27.61 9.34 -19.83
N LEU A 213 -28.01 8.06 -19.84
CA LEU A 213 -29.28 7.60 -20.42
C LEU A 213 -30.52 8.04 -19.62
N LYS A 214 -30.41 8.25 -18.30
CA LYS A 214 -31.45 8.91 -17.52
C LYS A 214 -31.51 10.40 -17.89
N PHE A 215 -30.35 11.07 -17.86
CA PHE A 215 -30.24 12.52 -18.09
C PHE A 215 -30.67 12.96 -19.50
N ILE A 216 -30.42 12.15 -20.53
CA ILE A 216 -30.78 12.48 -21.92
C ILE A 216 -32.30 12.70 -22.11
N LYS A 217 -33.14 12.21 -21.19
CA LYS A 217 -34.60 12.34 -21.25
C LYS A 217 -35.09 13.72 -20.82
N THR A 218 -34.31 14.47 -20.02
CA THR A 218 -34.71 15.74 -19.42
C THR A 218 -34.16 16.97 -20.13
N VAL A 219 -33.22 16.79 -21.06
CA VAL A 219 -32.49 17.89 -21.72
C VAL A 219 -33.11 18.34 -23.05
N ASN A 220 -32.74 19.56 -23.46
CA ASN A 220 -33.13 20.12 -24.77
C ASN A 220 -32.44 19.40 -25.96
N LYS A 221 -32.91 19.69 -27.18
CA LYS A 221 -32.45 19.05 -28.42
C LYS A 221 -30.95 19.23 -28.69
N THR A 222 -30.38 20.39 -28.36
CA THR A 222 -28.96 20.68 -28.61
C THR A 222 -28.03 19.91 -27.66
N GLU A 223 -28.38 19.80 -26.38
CA GLU A 223 -27.62 19.03 -25.39
C GLU A 223 -27.75 17.54 -25.60
N LYS A 224 -28.94 17.09 -26.03
CA LYS A 224 -29.22 15.69 -26.36
C LYS A 224 -28.17 15.08 -27.30
N LYS A 225 -27.80 15.80 -28.36
CA LYS A 225 -26.77 15.33 -29.32
C LYS A 225 -25.39 15.15 -28.67
N LYS A 226 -25.00 16.07 -27.77
CA LYS A 226 -23.72 15.97 -27.04
C LYS A 226 -23.71 14.76 -26.11
N ILE A 227 -24.82 14.51 -25.40
CA ILE A 227 -24.96 13.37 -24.49
C ILE A 227 -25.00 12.05 -25.25
N THR A 228 -25.74 11.97 -26.38
CA THR A 228 -25.72 10.78 -27.25
C THR A 228 -24.30 10.42 -27.68
N THR A 229 -23.50 11.42 -28.07
CA THR A 229 -22.10 11.18 -28.48
C THR A 229 -21.27 10.59 -27.33
N LYS A 230 -21.48 11.05 -26.09
CA LYS A 230 -20.82 10.49 -24.90
C LYS A 230 -21.27 9.05 -24.61
N ILE A 231 -22.57 8.77 -24.74
CA ILE A 231 -23.13 7.41 -24.58
C ILE A 231 -22.51 6.45 -25.61
N ASP A 232 -22.43 6.87 -26.88
CA ASP A 232 -21.83 6.06 -27.94
C ASP A 232 -20.35 5.74 -27.63
N ILE A 233 -19.59 6.74 -27.16
CA ILE A 233 -18.20 6.56 -26.70
C ILE A 233 -18.13 5.49 -25.60
N LEU A 234 -18.93 5.61 -24.55
CA LEU A 234 -18.92 4.68 -23.43
C LEU A 234 -19.33 3.27 -23.85
N SER A 235 -20.32 3.13 -24.74
CA SER A 235 -20.74 1.82 -25.24
C SER A 235 -19.61 1.10 -25.98
N MET A 236 -18.87 1.81 -26.84
CA MET A 236 -17.73 1.23 -27.55
C MET A 236 -16.60 0.80 -26.60
N ILE A 237 -16.34 1.58 -25.54
CA ILE A 237 -15.36 1.23 -24.51
C ILE A 237 -15.81 -0.03 -23.76
N SER A 238 -17.07 -0.08 -23.34
CA SER A 238 -17.66 -1.22 -22.62
C SER A 238 -17.56 -2.52 -23.40
N ASP A 239 -17.96 -2.51 -24.68
CA ASP A 239 -17.92 -3.72 -25.53
C ASP A 239 -16.49 -4.24 -25.72
N ASN A 240 -15.52 -3.34 -25.84
CA ASN A 240 -14.11 -3.73 -25.94
C ASN A 240 -13.54 -4.27 -24.63
N LEU A 241 -13.92 -3.70 -23.49
CA LEU A 241 -13.53 -4.24 -22.19
C LEU A 241 -14.07 -5.66 -22.03
N LYS A 242 -15.34 -5.92 -22.36
CA LYS A 242 -15.93 -7.27 -22.35
C LYS A 242 -15.16 -8.25 -23.24
N SER A 243 -14.84 -7.88 -24.48
CA SER A 243 -14.04 -8.73 -25.38
C SER A 243 -12.67 -9.01 -24.78
N SER A 244 -12.02 -7.97 -24.27
CA SER A 244 -10.68 -8.07 -23.68
C SER A 244 -10.65 -8.94 -22.42
N ILE A 245 -11.69 -8.91 -21.60
CA ILE A 245 -11.83 -9.79 -20.43
C ILE A 245 -11.82 -11.25 -20.90
N ASN A 246 -12.63 -11.61 -21.89
CA ASN A 246 -12.72 -12.97 -22.41
C ASN A 246 -11.39 -13.44 -23.05
N ASP A 247 -10.75 -12.57 -23.83
CA ASP A 247 -9.49 -12.85 -24.50
C ASP A 247 -8.34 -13.06 -23.49
N ASN A 248 -8.20 -12.16 -22.51
CA ASN A 248 -7.17 -12.27 -21.47
C ASN A 248 -7.39 -13.51 -20.61
N THR A 249 -8.65 -13.80 -20.24
CA THR A 249 -8.99 -15.01 -19.47
C THR A 249 -8.53 -16.26 -20.22
N THR A 250 -8.90 -16.38 -21.49
CA THR A 250 -8.58 -17.57 -22.30
C THR A 250 -7.07 -17.71 -22.52
N LYS A 251 -6.37 -16.60 -22.82
CA LYS A 251 -4.93 -16.61 -23.06
C LYS A 251 -4.16 -16.98 -21.80
N GLU A 252 -4.48 -16.37 -20.66
CA GLU A 252 -3.74 -16.59 -19.43
C GLU A 252 -4.05 -17.95 -18.80
N ILE A 253 -5.25 -18.52 -18.99
CA ILE A 253 -5.53 -19.92 -18.63
C ILE A 253 -4.60 -20.87 -19.40
N LYS A 254 -4.48 -20.70 -20.73
CA LYS A 254 -3.57 -21.51 -21.56
C LYS A 254 -2.10 -21.32 -21.17
N GLU A 255 -1.70 -20.11 -20.79
CA GLU A 255 -0.33 -19.87 -20.29
C GLU A 255 -0.10 -20.52 -18.93
N LYS A 256 -1.08 -20.45 -18.01
CA LYS A 256 -1.02 -21.11 -16.70
C LYS A 256 -0.83 -22.63 -16.87
N GLU A 257 -1.63 -23.28 -17.71
CA GLU A 257 -1.52 -24.72 -17.98
C GLU A 257 -0.11 -25.11 -18.48
N LYS A 258 0.52 -24.27 -19.31
CA LYS A 258 1.91 -24.48 -19.75
C LYS A 258 2.92 -24.34 -18.61
N VAL A 259 2.71 -23.39 -17.71
CA VAL A 259 3.60 -23.13 -16.57
C VAL A 259 3.51 -24.25 -15.52
N ASP A 260 2.32 -24.80 -15.33
CA ASP A 260 2.07 -25.90 -14.39
C ASP A 260 2.60 -27.24 -14.94
N ASN A 261 2.48 -27.49 -16.25
CA ASN A 261 2.93 -28.74 -16.88
C ASN A 261 4.44 -28.77 -17.23
N SER A 262 5.12 -27.63 -17.22
CA SER A 262 6.55 -27.59 -17.51
C SER A 262 7.38 -27.77 -16.24
N GLU A 263 8.35 -28.68 -16.31
CA GLU A 263 9.51 -28.72 -15.42
C GLU A 263 10.40 -27.51 -15.76
N TYR A 264 9.84 -26.32 -15.52
CA TYR A 264 10.45 -25.05 -15.89
C TYR A 264 11.65 -24.82 -14.99
N ASN A 265 12.84 -25.20 -15.46
CA ASN A 265 14.11 -24.96 -14.81
C ASN A 265 14.40 -23.44 -14.82
N ALA A 266 13.78 -22.73 -13.90
CA ALA A 266 13.98 -21.31 -13.65
C ALA A 266 15.35 -21.10 -12.97
N LYS A 267 16.45 -21.37 -13.68
CA LYS A 267 17.70 -20.71 -13.29
C LYS A 267 17.48 -19.21 -13.47
N HIS A 268 17.92 -18.42 -12.49
CA HIS A 268 17.94 -16.95 -12.54
C HIS A 268 18.74 -16.49 -13.76
N VAL A 269 18.10 -16.45 -14.93
CA VAL A 269 18.71 -15.88 -16.12
C VAL A 269 18.42 -14.39 -16.05
N LEU A 270 19.28 -13.66 -15.33
CA LEU A 270 19.53 -12.25 -15.59
C LEU A 270 20.16 -12.17 -16.99
N GLN A 271 19.34 -12.38 -18.02
CA GLN A 271 19.79 -12.25 -19.39
C GLN A 271 20.10 -10.78 -19.63
N ASP A 272 21.19 -10.53 -20.34
CA ASP A 272 21.67 -9.20 -20.68
C ASP A 272 20.67 -8.55 -21.66
N VAL A 273 19.62 -7.90 -21.13
CA VAL A 273 18.48 -7.43 -21.93
C VAL A 273 18.84 -6.11 -22.63
N THR A 274 19.90 -6.05 -23.42
CA THR A 274 20.30 -4.82 -24.14
C THR A 274 19.31 -4.39 -25.24
N SER A 275 18.24 -5.16 -25.49
CA SER A 275 17.20 -4.80 -26.47
C SER A 275 15.89 -4.35 -25.81
N ASN A 276 15.60 -3.05 -25.93
CA ASN A 276 14.33 -2.40 -25.57
C ASN A 276 13.10 -2.90 -26.38
N LYS A 277 13.26 -3.93 -27.23
CA LYS A 277 12.25 -4.38 -28.20
C LYS A 277 11.08 -5.14 -27.56
N HIS A 278 11.23 -5.63 -26.33
CA HIS A 278 10.23 -6.49 -25.70
C HIS A 278 9.19 -5.75 -24.84
N TYR A 279 9.40 -4.48 -24.51
CA TYR A 279 8.42 -3.71 -23.74
C TYR A 279 7.37 -3.07 -24.67
N ARG A 280 6.46 -3.90 -25.18
CA ARG A 280 5.23 -3.39 -25.81
C ARG A 280 4.38 -2.76 -24.71
N HIS A 281 4.36 -1.43 -24.67
CA HIS A 281 3.47 -0.69 -23.81
C HIS A 281 2.04 -1.12 -24.08
N ASN A 282 1.20 -1.10 -23.05
CA ASN A 282 -0.23 -1.35 -23.23
C ASN A 282 -0.81 -0.41 -24.27
N ARG A 283 -1.68 -0.95 -25.11
CA ARG A 283 -2.46 -0.14 -26.05
C ARG A 283 -3.69 0.40 -25.34
N CYS A 284 -4.09 1.60 -25.72
CA CYS A 284 -5.28 2.23 -25.19
C CYS A 284 -6.54 1.40 -25.50
N TYR A 285 -7.42 1.26 -24.50
CA TYR A 285 -8.67 0.53 -24.62
C TYR A 285 -9.82 1.33 -25.26
N ALA A 286 -9.60 2.62 -25.55
CA ALA A 286 -10.61 3.49 -26.15
C ALA A 286 -10.62 3.41 -27.68
N PHE A 287 -11.72 3.89 -28.27
CA PHE A 287 -11.95 3.90 -29.72
C PHE A 287 -12.08 5.32 -30.25
N PHE A 288 -11.72 5.48 -31.52
CA PHE A 288 -12.08 6.70 -32.23
C PHE A 288 -13.58 6.71 -32.50
N THR A 289 -14.22 7.83 -32.14
CA THR A 289 -15.67 8.02 -32.33
C THR A 289 -16.01 8.96 -33.49
N THR A 290 -14.99 9.57 -34.09
CA THR A 290 -15.10 10.49 -35.22
C THR A 290 -13.96 10.26 -36.22
N GLY A 291 -14.14 10.81 -37.44
CA GLY A 291 -13.14 10.76 -38.50
C GLY A 291 -13.05 9.41 -39.22
N LYS A 292 -12.05 9.28 -40.11
CA LYS A 292 -11.82 8.09 -40.96
C LYS A 292 -11.57 6.81 -40.16
N SER A 293 -11.09 6.97 -38.92
CA SER A 293 -10.75 5.87 -38.03
C SER A 293 -11.89 5.53 -37.06
N LYS A 294 -13.09 6.12 -37.20
CA LYS A 294 -14.24 5.82 -36.33
C LYS A 294 -14.48 4.32 -36.27
N GLY A 295 -14.64 3.77 -35.06
CA GLY A 295 -14.82 2.33 -34.87
C GLY A 295 -13.53 1.53 -34.69
N SER A 296 -12.36 2.14 -34.93
CA SER A 296 -11.07 1.47 -34.67
C SER A 296 -10.51 1.80 -33.28
N GLN A 297 -9.82 0.82 -32.69
CA GLN A 297 -9.16 0.97 -31.40
C GLN A 297 -8.00 1.96 -31.48
N CYS A 298 -7.82 2.74 -30.44
CA CYS A 298 -6.68 3.63 -30.30
C CYS A 298 -5.37 2.84 -30.21
N ASN A 299 -4.47 3.08 -31.16
CA ASN A 299 -3.16 2.44 -31.21
C ASN A 299 -2.08 3.15 -30.36
N CYS A 300 -2.46 4.16 -29.57
CA CYS A 300 -1.52 4.89 -28.72
C CYS A 300 -1.11 4.03 -27.52
N CYS A 301 0.15 4.19 -27.10
CA CYS A 301 0.67 3.58 -25.89
C CYS A 301 0.11 4.28 -24.64
N VAL A 302 -0.17 3.48 -23.62
CA VAL A 302 -0.46 3.97 -22.26
C VAL A 302 0.86 4.27 -21.57
N SER A 303 1.01 5.49 -21.06
CA SER A 303 2.25 5.95 -20.41
C SER A 303 2.21 5.84 -18.88
N SER A 304 1.03 5.82 -18.27
CA SER A 304 0.86 5.65 -16.84
C SER A 304 0.67 4.18 -16.47
N PHE A 305 1.43 3.73 -15.48
CA PHE A 305 1.12 2.51 -14.75
C PHE A 305 -0.31 2.64 -14.18
N ASN A 306 -1.09 1.58 -14.23
CA ASN A 306 -2.50 1.51 -13.77
C ASN A 306 -3.53 2.27 -14.62
N SER A 307 -3.20 2.67 -15.85
CA SER A 307 -4.22 3.20 -16.76
C SER A 307 -4.55 2.22 -17.87
N LEU A 308 -5.81 2.21 -18.29
CA LEU A 308 -6.28 1.52 -19.48
C LEU A 308 -6.28 2.43 -20.71
N TYR A 309 -5.99 3.72 -20.53
CA TYR A 309 -6.14 4.74 -21.57
C TYR A 309 -4.87 5.53 -21.81
N CYS A 310 -4.61 5.90 -23.06
CA CYS A 310 -3.57 6.88 -23.33
C CYS A 310 -4.00 8.24 -22.76
N LYS A 311 -3.04 9.13 -22.51
CA LYS A 311 -3.28 10.46 -21.90
C LYS A 311 -4.52 11.18 -22.46
N LYS A 312 -4.69 11.18 -23.78
CA LYS A 312 -5.85 11.81 -24.46
C LYS A 312 -7.19 11.18 -24.04
N HIS A 313 -7.26 9.85 -24.01
CA HIS A 313 -8.49 9.14 -23.67
C HIS A 313 -8.74 9.11 -22.17
N THR A 314 -7.69 9.14 -21.33
CA THR A 314 -7.83 9.38 -19.89
C THR A 314 -8.54 10.70 -19.63
N THR A 315 -8.08 11.80 -20.25
CA THR A 315 -8.74 13.10 -20.14
C THR A 315 -10.17 13.08 -20.66
N MET A 316 -10.44 12.34 -21.75
CA MET A 316 -11.81 12.20 -22.26
C MET A 316 -12.74 11.52 -21.25
N VAL A 317 -12.33 10.39 -20.66
CA VAL A 317 -13.13 9.68 -19.64
C VAL A 317 -13.32 10.57 -18.41
N GLN A 318 -12.27 11.24 -17.96
CA GLN A 318 -12.34 12.21 -16.85
C GLN A 318 -13.33 13.35 -17.15
N ASN A 319 -13.35 13.89 -18.37
CA ASN A 319 -14.30 14.94 -18.77
C ASN A 319 -15.76 14.44 -18.82
N ILE A 320 -15.98 13.15 -19.11
CA ILE A 320 -17.31 12.54 -19.03
C ILE A 320 -17.72 12.43 -17.56
N ASN A 321 -16.83 11.91 -16.70
CA ASN A 321 -17.07 11.79 -15.27
C ASN A 321 -17.32 13.15 -14.61
N GLN A 322 -16.48 14.15 -14.90
CA GLN A 322 -16.64 15.51 -14.39
C GLN A 322 -17.99 16.11 -14.82
N PHE A 323 -18.42 15.88 -16.06
CA PHE A 323 -19.74 16.35 -16.50
C PHE A 323 -20.90 15.70 -15.74
N ILE A 324 -20.75 14.43 -15.32
CA ILE A 324 -21.75 13.75 -14.49
C ILE A 324 -21.77 14.38 -13.09
N THR A 325 -20.59 14.60 -12.51
CA THR A 325 -20.43 15.26 -11.20
C THR A 325 -20.96 16.69 -11.19
N ASP A 326 -20.61 17.53 -12.18
CA ASP A 326 -21.04 18.94 -12.26
C ASP A 326 -22.56 19.11 -12.43
N LYS A 327 -23.26 18.04 -12.78
CA LYS A 327 -24.71 18.01 -12.94
C LYS A 327 -25.42 17.35 -11.76
N ASP A 328 -24.68 17.00 -10.71
CA ASP A 328 -25.16 16.30 -9.50
C ASP A 328 -25.98 15.05 -9.82
N LEU A 329 -25.62 14.32 -10.89
CA LEU A 329 -26.40 13.19 -11.38
C LEU A 329 -26.15 11.87 -10.64
N TRP A 330 -25.37 11.88 -9.57
CA TRP A 330 -25.06 10.70 -8.75
C TRP A 330 -26.12 10.43 -7.67
N GLU A 331 -26.98 11.41 -7.36
CA GLU A 331 -27.92 11.35 -6.22
C GLU A 331 -29.33 10.82 -6.57
N ASP A 332 -29.56 10.41 -7.84
CA ASP A 332 -30.84 9.88 -8.38
C ASP A 332 -30.74 8.47 -9.01
#